data_AF-A0A7S1JYY9-F1
#
_entry.id   AF-A0A7S1JYY9-F1
#
_cell.length_a   1.000
_cell.length_b   1.000
_cell.length_c   1.000
_cell.angle_alpha   90.00
_cell.angle_beta   90.00
_cell.angle_gamma   90.00
#
_symmetry.space_group_name_H-M   'P 1'
#
loop_
_entity.id
_entity.type
_entity.pdbx_description
1 polymer ?
#
loop_
_entity_poly.entity_id
_entity_poly.type
_entity_poly.pdbx_seq_one_letter_code
_entity_poly.pdbx_strand_id
1 'polypeptide(L)'
;AGWGCMIRVTQMALVQCLIYHTLGRDWRFNTRADLTPGATFWQLIALFMDTPSAPFSLHNIVREGLKLGKRPSEWFGPTSGALAVKSLMDQHGAQSCGLRCVTFPEGIIYTNEVLEAFSGVPRKEAADKAAGASSSSGGPSAPAGPSSSPSECPTADEPQAAQQAKRESSGPAEDVSGVVIWLCLRLGVDSFNVDKYQSPIQACFSIPQFQGLAGGGPANSAYFFVAANRENLYFLDPHSKCQAAFTEIPSPTAPEQLAAFACQVHPSEPRQLAWSSLNPSMALGFVCQTVDQYEDLCARLKAVDADLFEILPTRPEYNYEGGLKTDEEDPDLVLL
;
A
#
# COMPACT_ATOMS: atom_id res chain seq x y z
N ALA A 1 15.81 8.16 -16.53
CA ALA A 1 16.04 9.01 -15.34
C ALA A 1 15.18 10.27 -15.41
N GLY A 2 15.14 11.09 -14.35
CA GLY A 2 14.60 12.46 -14.39
C GLY A 2 13.12 12.67 -14.02
N TRP A 3 12.36 11.62 -13.66
CA TRP A 3 10.93 11.75 -13.29
C TRP A 3 10.48 10.78 -12.20
N GLY A 4 10.90 9.51 -12.25
CA GLY A 4 10.41 8.45 -11.36
C GLY A 4 10.97 8.43 -9.93
N CYS A 5 11.49 9.53 -9.38
CA CYS A 5 12.16 9.49 -8.08
C CYS A 5 11.20 9.27 -6.90
N MET A 6 9.97 9.81 -6.92
CA MET A 6 8.96 9.45 -5.91
C MET A 6 8.57 7.96 -6.01
N ILE A 7 8.57 7.37 -7.22
CA ILE A 7 8.33 5.93 -7.39
C ILE A 7 9.46 5.15 -6.70
N ARG A 8 10.73 5.52 -6.93
CA ARG A 8 11.88 4.90 -6.23
C ARG A 8 11.82 5.08 -4.71
N VAL A 9 11.39 6.23 -4.22
CA VAL A 9 11.16 6.48 -2.78
C VAL A 9 10.06 5.58 -2.22
N THR A 10 8.96 5.40 -2.95
CA THR A 10 7.88 4.48 -2.57
C THR A 10 8.37 3.02 -2.57
N GLN A 11 9.18 2.62 -3.56
CA GLN A 11 9.84 1.31 -3.58
C GLN A 11 10.76 1.13 -2.37
N MET A 12 11.64 2.10 -2.05
CA MET A 12 12.52 2.03 -0.87
C MET A 12 11.73 1.91 0.44
N ALA A 13 10.64 2.68 0.58
CA ALA A 13 9.79 2.63 1.75
C ALA A 13 9.07 1.28 1.89
N LEU A 14 8.57 0.70 0.80
CA LEU A 14 7.98 -0.65 0.83
C LEU A 14 9.04 -1.74 1.09
N VAL A 15 10.23 -1.66 0.47
CA VAL A 15 11.36 -2.57 0.75
C VAL A 15 11.69 -2.57 2.24
N GLN A 16 11.77 -1.41 2.89
CA GLN A 16 12.00 -1.33 4.33
C GLN A 16 10.86 -1.99 5.14
N CYS A 17 9.60 -1.84 4.73
CA CYS A 17 8.47 -2.56 5.35
C CYS A 17 8.60 -4.08 5.21
N LEU A 18 9.02 -4.59 4.05
CA LEU A 18 9.23 -6.03 3.85
C LEU A 18 10.43 -6.54 4.64
N ILE A 19 11.54 -5.80 4.68
CA ILE A 19 12.73 -6.14 5.49
C ILE A 19 12.36 -6.22 6.97
N TYR A 20 11.61 -5.24 7.50
CA TYR A 20 11.13 -5.27 8.88
C TYR A 20 10.28 -6.51 9.17
N HIS A 21 9.33 -6.83 8.29
CA HIS A 21 8.42 -7.97 8.48
C HIS A 21 9.13 -9.33 8.37
N THR A 22 9.97 -9.53 7.35
CA THR A 22 10.54 -10.84 7.00
C THR A 22 11.92 -11.09 7.64
N LEU A 23 12.72 -10.04 7.90
CA LEU A 23 14.08 -10.16 8.45
C LEU A 23 14.21 -9.59 9.87
N GLY A 24 13.24 -8.75 10.30
CA GLY A 24 13.19 -8.16 11.64
C GLY A 24 13.95 -6.82 11.76
N ARG A 25 13.55 -6.01 12.75
CA ARG A 25 14.08 -4.64 12.97
C ARG A 25 15.59 -4.59 13.21
N ASP A 26 16.18 -5.67 13.71
CA ASP A 26 17.59 -5.78 14.09
C ASP A 26 18.49 -6.45 13.05
N TRP A 27 17.92 -6.97 11.95
CA TRP A 27 18.75 -7.43 10.82
C TRP A 27 19.58 -6.29 10.25
N ARG A 28 20.83 -6.58 9.92
CA ARG A 28 21.77 -5.66 9.27
C ARG A 28 22.44 -6.42 8.14
N PHE A 29 22.46 -5.80 6.96
CA PHE A 29 22.99 -6.40 5.75
C PHE A 29 24.44 -6.88 5.92
N ASN A 30 24.66 -8.17 5.69
CA ASN A 30 25.93 -8.85 5.86
C ASN A 30 26.37 -9.44 4.52
N THR A 31 27.42 -8.87 3.94
CA THR A 31 27.91 -9.25 2.60
C THR A 31 28.40 -10.71 2.48
N ARG A 32 28.55 -11.45 3.59
CA ARG A 32 28.89 -12.89 3.56
C ARG A 32 27.67 -13.80 3.64
N ALA A 33 26.54 -13.32 4.15
CA ALA A 33 25.31 -14.09 4.34
C ALA A 33 24.25 -13.71 3.31
N ASP A 34 23.96 -12.42 3.17
CA ASP A 34 22.87 -11.92 2.32
C ASP A 34 23.26 -11.89 0.84
N LEU A 35 24.55 -12.01 0.48
CA LEU A 35 25.01 -12.26 -0.90
C LEU A 35 25.05 -13.76 -1.28
N THR A 36 24.44 -14.66 -0.50
CA THR A 36 24.40 -16.08 -0.85
C THR A 36 23.22 -16.43 -1.76
N PRO A 37 23.35 -17.43 -2.65
CA PRO A 37 22.25 -17.89 -3.50
C PRO A 37 21.04 -18.31 -2.67
N GLY A 38 19.87 -17.76 -2.98
CA GLY A 38 18.62 -18.05 -2.28
C GLY A 38 18.40 -17.31 -0.95
N ALA A 39 19.35 -16.47 -0.50
CA ALA A 39 19.15 -15.67 0.70
C ALA A 39 17.88 -14.81 0.61
N THR A 40 17.13 -14.73 1.71
CA THR A 40 15.80 -14.08 1.76
C THR A 40 15.82 -12.62 1.30
N PHE A 41 16.94 -11.91 1.52
CA PHE A 41 17.18 -10.57 0.96
C PHE A 41 16.97 -10.50 -0.56
N TRP A 42 17.49 -11.47 -1.34
CA TRP A 42 17.28 -11.51 -2.79
C TRP A 42 15.84 -11.77 -3.19
N GLN A 43 15.13 -12.58 -2.40
CA GLN A 43 13.72 -12.88 -2.64
C GLN A 43 12.87 -11.61 -2.49
N LEU A 44 13.15 -10.78 -1.48
CA LEU A 44 12.53 -9.47 -1.31
C LEU A 44 12.90 -8.50 -2.44
N ILE A 45 14.19 -8.38 -2.76
CA ILE A 45 14.70 -7.43 -3.76
C ILE A 45 14.21 -7.78 -5.18
N ALA A 46 14.02 -9.07 -5.50
CA ALA A 46 13.45 -9.52 -6.78
C ALA A 46 12.06 -8.93 -7.07
N LEU A 47 11.26 -8.64 -6.03
CA LEU A 47 9.91 -8.06 -6.18
C LEU A 47 9.92 -6.64 -6.77
N PHE A 48 11.06 -5.95 -6.77
CA PHE A 48 11.21 -4.53 -7.16
C PHE A 48 12.02 -4.32 -8.44
N MET A 49 12.46 -5.40 -9.10
CA MET A 49 13.22 -5.36 -10.36
C MET A 49 12.55 -4.48 -11.42
N ASP A 50 13.34 -3.90 -12.31
CA ASP A 50 12.89 -3.12 -13.45
C ASP A 50 12.39 -4.00 -14.61
N THR A 51 11.59 -5.02 -14.28
CA THR A 51 10.94 -5.93 -15.22
C THR A 51 9.42 -5.87 -15.02
N PRO A 52 8.58 -5.93 -16.07
CA PRO A 52 7.12 -5.91 -15.90
C PRO A 52 6.55 -7.09 -15.09
N SER A 53 7.32 -8.18 -14.95
CA SER A 53 6.96 -9.37 -14.17
C SER A 53 7.18 -9.23 -12.66
N ALA A 54 8.06 -8.33 -12.21
CA ALA A 54 8.28 -8.10 -10.79
C ALA A 54 7.11 -7.28 -10.19
N PRO A 55 6.40 -7.76 -9.15
CA PRO A 55 5.14 -7.17 -8.67
C PRO A 55 5.22 -5.66 -8.41
N PHE A 56 6.24 -5.20 -7.68
CA PHE A 56 6.43 -3.81 -7.27
C PHE A 56 7.42 -3.06 -8.15
N SER A 57 7.59 -3.48 -9.40
CA SER A 57 8.44 -2.84 -10.41
C SER A 57 8.02 -1.40 -10.73
N LEU A 58 8.98 -0.61 -11.25
CA LEU A 58 8.72 0.70 -11.84
C LEU A 58 7.59 0.65 -12.90
N HIS A 59 7.58 -0.40 -13.72
CA HIS A 59 6.56 -0.64 -14.76
C HIS A 59 5.15 -0.79 -14.18
N ASN A 60 5.02 -1.53 -13.08
CA ASN A 60 3.73 -1.81 -12.47
C ASN A 60 3.22 -0.61 -11.67
N ILE A 61 4.09 0.11 -10.95
CA ILE A 61 3.71 1.36 -10.25
C ILE A 61 3.28 2.44 -11.26
N VAL A 62 3.91 2.53 -12.44
CA VAL A 62 3.46 3.42 -13.52
C VAL A 62 2.09 3.00 -14.05
N ARG A 63 1.82 1.69 -14.20
CA ARG A 63 0.52 1.19 -14.67
C ARG A 63 -0.62 1.46 -13.68
N GLU A 64 -0.34 1.38 -12.38
CA GLU A 64 -1.29 1.82 -11.34
C GLU A 64 -1.46 3.34 -11.33
N GLY A 65 -0.40 4.11 -11.57
CA GLY A 65 -0.47 5.56 -11.75
C GLY A 65 -1.46 5.99 -12.82
N LEU A 66 -1.55 5.27 -13.95
CA LEU A 66 -2.55 5.54 -14.99
C LEU A 66 -3.99 5.50 -14.46
N LYS A 67 -4.30 4.57 -13.53
CA LYS A 67 -5.62 4.49 -12.87
C LYS A 67 -5.87 5.67 -11.93
N LEU A 68 -4.81 6.28 -11.40
CA LEU A 68 -4.81 7.51 -10.60
C LEU A 68 -4.71 8.78 -11.46
N GLY A 69 -4.91 8.68 -12.79
CA GLY A 69 -4.83 9.79 -13.74
C GLY A 69 -3.40 10.28 -14.07
N LYS A 70 -2.36 9.63 -13.53
CA LYS A 70 -0.95 10.00 -13.74
C LYS A 70 -0.39 9.40 -15.01
N ARG A 71 0.11 10.26 -15.90
CA ARG A 71 0.78 9.82 -17.13
C ARG A 71 2.22 9.34 -16.86
N PRO A 72 2.80 8.49 -17.73
CA PRO A 72 4.23 8.21 -17.69
C PRO A 72 5.02 9.52 -17.81
N SER A 73 6.16 9.60 -17.11
CA SER A 73 6.96 10.81 -16.86
C SER A 73 6.32 11.96 -16.05
N GLU A 74 5.07 11.83 -15.61
CA GLU A 74 4.46 12.80 -14.69
C GLU A 74 4.92 12.58 -13.24
N TRP A 75 4.88 13.64 -12.43
CA TRP A 75 5.20 13.57 -11.00
C TRP A 75 4.13 12.85 -10.19
N PHE A 76 4.56 11.83 -9.43
CA PHE A 76 3.77 11.17 -8.38
C PHE A 76 3.96 11.93 -7.06
N GLY A 77 2.87 12.27 -6.36
CA GLY A 77 2.96 12.67 -4.95
C GLY A 77 3.12 11.47 -4.02
N PRO A 78 3.49 11.65 -2.74
CA PRO A 78 3.58 10.56 -1.77
C PRO A 78 2.30 9.72 -1.69
N THR A 79 1.14 10.38 -1.65
CA THR A 79 -0.20 9.75 -1.68
C THR A 79 -0.41 8.91 -2.94
N SER A 80 0.03 9.38 -4.11
CA SER A 80 -0.07 8.63 -5.37
C SER A 80 0.81 7.38 -5.35
N GLY A 81 2.00 7.46 -4.74
CA GLY A 81 2.88 6.32 -4.52
C GLY A 81 2.25 5.28 -3.60
N ALA A 82 1.77 5.71 -2.42
CA ALA A 82 1.12 4.84 -1.44
C ALA A 82 -0.12 4.13 -2.02
N LEU A 83 -0.99 4.86 -2.74
CA LEU A 83 -2.16 4.27 -3.41
C LEU A 83 -1.78 3.26 -4.51
N ALA A 84 -0.76 3.56 -5.32
CA ALA A 84 -0.27 2.64 -6.34
C ALA A 84 0.31 1.35 -5.72
N VAL A 85 1.13 1.47 -4.67
CA VAL A 85 1.65 0.32 -3.91
C VAL A 85 0.53 -0.47 -3.25
N LYS A 86 -0.47 0.20 -2.67
CA LYS A 86 -1.64 -0.47 -2.06
C LYS A 86 -2.43 -1.28 -3.09
N SER A 87 -2.62 -0.77 -4.31
CA SER A 87 -3.25 -1.55 -5.38
C SER A 87 -2.42 -2.75 -5.85
N LEU A 88 -1.08 -2.65 -5.86
CA LEU A 88 -0.20 -3.81 -6.15
C LEU A 88 -0.20 -4.83 -5.01
N MET A 89 -0.31 -4.39 -3.75
CA MET A 89 -0.40 -5.28 -2.60
C MET A 89 -1.77 -5.96 -2.47
N ASP A 90 -2.86 -5.34 -2.93
CA ASP A 90 -4.14 -6.05 -3.09
C ASP A 90 -4.07 -7.13 -4.18
N GLN A 91 -3.30 -6.89 -5.25
CA GLN A 91 -3.14 -7.83 -6.37
C GLN A 91 -2.15 -8.97 -6.07
N HIS A 92 -1.13 -8.73 -5.24
CA HIS A 92 0.03 -9.63 -5.11
C HIS A 92 0.57 -9.81 -3.68
N GLY A 93 0.16 -8.99 -2.70
CA GLY A 93 0.87 -8.81 -1.42
C GLY A 93 0.88 -10.05 -0.52
N ALA A 94 -0.27 -10.68 -0.29
CA ALA A 94 -0.37 -11.90 0.52
C ALA A 94 0.56 -13.01 -0.03
N GLN A 95 0.49 -13.26 -1.34
CA GLN A 95 1.25 -14.30 -2.03
C GLN A 95 2.74 -13.98 -2.21
N SER A 96 3.11 -12.71 -2.33
CA SER A 96 4.49 -12.30 -2.66
C SER A 96 5.32 -11.87 -1.46
N CYS A 97 4.70 -11.42 -0.36
CA CYS A 97 5.41 -10.89 0.80
C CYS A 97 4.71 -11.03 2.16
N GLY A 98 3.64 -11.83 2.28
CA GLY A 98 2.99 -12.12 3.57
C GLY A 98 2.24 -10.95 4.23
N LEU A 99 2.14 -9.81 3.55
CA LEU A 99 1.57 -8.56 4.06
C LEU A 99 0.36 -8.09 3.25
N ARG A 100 -0.66 -7.58 3.95
CA ARG A 100 -1.73 -6.76 3.34
C ARG A 100 -1.50 -5.28 3.59
N CYS A 101 -2.27 -4.42 2.93
CA CYS A 101 -1.98 -2.98 2.83
C CYS A 101 -3.22 -2.11 2.94
N VAL A 102 -3.18 -1.14 3.85
CA VAL A 102 -4.16 -0.05 3.98
C VAL A 102 -3.49 1.29 3.73
N THR A 103 -4.23 2.24 3.19
CA THR A 103 -3.74 3.59 2.89
C THR A 103 -4.84 4.56 3.23
N PHE A 104 -4.46 5.62 3.95
CA PHE A 104 -5.35 6.67 4.42
C PHE A 104 -4.94 7.99 3.75
N PRO A 105 -5.52 8.35 2.58
CA PRO A 105 -5.20 9.58 1.85
C PRO A 105 -5.60 10.86 2.59
N GLU A 106 -6.59 10.74 3.47
CA GLU A 106 -7.25 11.82 4.22
C GLU A 106 -6.52 12.18 5.53
N GLY A 107 -5.53 11.40 5.95
CA GLY A 107 -4.82 11.58 7.22
C GLY A 107 -5.50 10.98 8.46
N ILE A 108 -6.65 10.31 8.30
CA ILE A 108 -7.42 9.67 9.38
C ILE A 108 -7.29 8.14 9.27
N ILE A 109 -6.95 7.45 10.37
CA ILE A 109 -6.89 5.98 10.43
C ILE A 109 -8.28 5.43 10.81
N TYR A 110 -8.82 4.53 9.98
CA TYR A 110 -10.08 3.82 10.27
C TYR A 110 -9.78 2.40 10.77
N THR A 111 -10.10 2.13 12.05
CA THR A 111 -9.72 0.89 12.74
C THR A 111 -10.33 -0.36 12.09
N ASN A 112 -11.59 -0.31 11.63
CA ASN A 112 -12.19 -1.44 10.94
C ASN A 112 -11.39 -1.85 9.69
N GLU A 113 -10.89 -0.88 8.90
CA GLU A 113 -10.14 -1.18 7.68
C GLU A 113 -8.81 -1.87 7.99
N VAL A 114 -8.17 -1.55 9.12
CA VAL A 114 -6.96 -2.26 9.60
C VAL A 114 -7.30 -3.67 10.10
N LEU A 115 -8.40 -3.85 10.84
CA LEU A 115 -8.80 -5.16 11.37
C LEU A 115 -9.32 -6.09 10.25
N GLU A 116 -9.98 -5.56 9.23
CA GLU A 116 -10.28 -6.27 7.97
C GLU A 116 -8.97 -6.69 7.26
N ALA A 117 -7.98 -5.79 7.21
CA ALA A 117 -6.64 -6.08 6.72
C ALA A 117 -5.85 -7.10 7.57
N PHE A 118 -6.29 -7.43 8.79
CA PHE A 118 -5.84 -8.61 9.54
C PHE A 118 -6.71 -9.86 9.29
N SER A 119 -8.05 -9.75 9.23
CA SER A 119 -8.96 -10.91 9.22
C SER A 119 -8.99 -11.74 7.92
N GLY A 120 -8.70 -11.12 6.78
CA GLY A 120 -8.68 -11.78 5.47
C GLY A 120 -9.89 -11.50 4.59
N VAL A 121 -10.95 -10.91 5.15
CA VAL A 121 -12.25 -10.78 4.47
C VAL A 121 -12.31 -9.48 3.63
N PRO A 122 -12.55 -9.55 2.31
CA PRO A 122 -12.80 -8.36 1.51
C PRO A 122 -14.15 -7.72 1.88
N ARG A 123 -14.19 -6.38 1.96
CA ARG A 123 -15.39 -5.57 2.29
C ARG A 123 -16.66 -5.95 1.51
N LYS A 124 -16.51 -6.47 0.29
CA LYS A 124 -17.62 -6.95 -0.55
C LYS A 124 -18.26 -8.24 -0.01
N GLU A 125 -17.43 -9.24 0.32
CA GLU A 125 -17.93 -10.50 0.91
C GLU A 125 -18.49 -10.32 2.31
N ALA A 126 -17.96 -9.37 3.09
CA ALA A 126 -18.50 -9.03 4.40
C ALA A 126 -19.94 -8.50 4.30
N ALA A 127 -20.20 -7.61 3.34
CA ALA A 127 -21.54 -7.10 3.05
C ALA A 127 -22.49 -8.21 2.55
N ASP A 128 -22.04 -9.04 1.59
CA ASP A 128 -22.84 -10.13 1.05
C ASP A 128 -23.17 -11.20 2.12
N LYS A 129 -22.23 -11.52 3.04
CA LYS A 129 -22.48 -12.41 4.19
C LYS A 129 -23.42 -11.80 5.22
N ALA A 130 -23.34 -10.50 5.49
CA ALA A 130 -24.27 -9.80 6.37
C ALA A 130 -25.71 -9.76 5.80
N ALA A 131 -25.84 -9.53 4.49
CA ALA A 131 -27.13 -9.59 3.78
C ALA A 131 -27.69 -11.02 3.71
N GLY A 132 -26.84 -12.03 3.51
CA GLY A 132 -27.25 -13.44 3.46
C GLY A 132 -27.78 -14.01 4.79
N ALA A 133 -27.46 -13.38 5.93
CA ALA A 133 -27.88 -13.85 7.25
C ALA A 133 -29.35 -13.57 7.61
N SER A 134 -30.06 -12.75 6.83
CA SER A 134 -31.36 -12.16 7.22
C SER A 134 -32.59 -12.73 6.51
N SER A 135 -32.58 -14.01 6.08
CA SER A 135 -33.79 -14.65 5.53
C SER A 135 -33.95 -16.15 5.85
N SER A 136 -34.65 -16.47 6.94
CA SER A 136 -35.28 -17.80 7.11
C SER A 136 -36.48 -17.81 8.07
N SER A 137 -37.70 -17.74 7.54
CA SER A 137 -38.93 -18.11 8.26
C SER A 137 -40.09 -18.42 7.30
N GLY A 138 -40.85 -19.49 7.59
CA GLY A 138 -42.25 -19.72 7.15
C GLY A 138 -42.57 -19.88 5.65
N GLY A 139 -43.00 -21.09 5.25
CA GLY A 139 -43.91 -21.28 4.10
C GLY A 139 -45.39 -21.13 4.52
N PRO A 140 -46.40 -21.74 3.83
CA PRO A 140 -46.26 -22.72 2.73
C PRO A 140 -47.32 -22.63 1.57
N SER A 141 -47.24 -23.62 0.66
CA SER A 141 -48.34 -24.18 -0.17
C SER A 141 -48.77 -23.50 -1.50
N ALA A 142 -49.21 -24.36 -2.44
CA ALA A 142 -49.76 -24.05 -3.77
C ALA A 142 -51.24 -24.53 -3.88
N PRO A 143 -51.95 -24.39 -5.04
CA PRO A 143 -51.89 -25.46 -6.06
C PRO A 143 -52.15 -25.08 -7.57
N ALA A 144 -51.57 -25.91 -8.46
CA ALA A 144 -52.00 -26.40 -9.80
C ALA A 144 -52.91 -25.59 -10.79
N GLY A 145 -52.47 -25.56 -12.06
CA GLY A 145 -53.27 -25.30 -13.29
C GLY A 145 -52.47 -25.63 -14.59
N PRO A 146 -53.06 -26.08 -15.73
CA PRO A 146 -52.30 -26.89 -16.71
C PRO A 146 -52.25 -26.42 -18.20
N SER A 147 -51.29 -27.01 -18.95
CA SER A 147 -51.13 -27.04 -20.43
C SER A 147 -50.71 -25.73 -21.13
N SER A 148 -50.10 -25.71 -22.34
CA SER A 148 -49.93 -26.76 -23.38
C SER A 148 -48.59 -26.67 -24.17
N SER A 149 -48.39 -27.58 -25.12
CA SER A 149 -47.29 -27.63 -26.14
C SER A 149 -47.93 -27.68 -27.56
N PRO A 150 -47.26 -27.82 -28.75
CA PRO A 150 -45.98 -28.52 -29.07
C PRO A 150 -45.08 -27.86 -30.16
N SER A 151 -44.19 -28.67 -30.77
CA SER A 151 -43.44 -28.48 -32.05
C SER A 151 -42.22 -27.52 -32.05
N GLU A 152 -41.08 -27.83 -32.71
CA GLU A 152 -40.57 -29.11 -33.27
C GLU A 152 -39.03 -29.11 -33.44
N CYS A 153 -38.44 -30.23 -33.87
CA CYS A 153 -36.98 -30.51 -33.98
C CYS A 153 -36.62 -31.00 -35.43
N PRO A 154 -35.39 -31.48 -35.75
CA PRO A 154 -34.12 -31.57 -35.00
C PRO A 154 -33.15 -30.44 -35.47
N THR A 155 -31.81 -30.48 -35.60
CA THR A 155 -30.64 -31.41 -35.64
C THR A 155 -29.38 -30.54 -35.35
N ALA A 156 -28.16 -30.99 -35.03
CA ALA A 156 -27.49 -32.22 -34.55
C ALA A 156 -25.97 -31.82 -34.39
N ASP A 157 -25.04 -32.52 -33.75
CA ASP A 157 -25.00 -33.82 -33.04
C ASP A 157 -23.97 -33.72 -31.87
N GLU A 158 -23.74 -34.80 -31.10
CA GLU A 158 -22.87 -34.79 -29.89
C GLU A 158 -21.60 -35.68 -30.04
N PRO A 159 -20.57 -35.56 -29.15
CA PRO A 159 -20.55 -36.43 -27.96
C PRO A 159 -19.95 -35.84 -26.67
N GLN A 160 -20.51 -36.21 -25.51
CA GLN A 160 -19.98 -35.90 -24.19
C GLN A 160 -18.91 -36.87 -23.67
N ALA A 161 -17.80 -36.34 -23.12
CA ALA A 161 -17.02 -36.93 -22.02
C ALA A 161 -16.07 -35.85 -21.44
N ALA A 162 -15.93 -35.63 -20.12
CA ALA A 162 -16.69 -36.18 -18.99
C ALA A 162 -16.77 -35.14 -17.84
N GLN A 163 -17.82 -35.21 -17.02
CA GLN A 163 -17.98 -34.35 -15.84
C GLN A 163 -17.31 -34.96 -14.60
N GLN A 164 -16.11 -34.53 -14.24
CA GLN A 164 -15.55 -34.59 -12.87
C GLN A 164 -14.21 -33.82 -12.83
N ALA A 165 -13.89 -33.02 -11.80
CA ALA A 165 -14.67 -32.63 -10.64
C ALA A 165 -14.45 -31.15 -10.29
N LYS A 166 -15.52 -30.46 -9.86
CA LYS A 166 -15.44 -29.13 -9.25
C LYS A 166 -14.80 -29.26 -7.86
N ARG A 167 -13.47 -29.41 -7.81
CA ARG A 167 -12.73 -29.26 -6.55
C ARG A 167 -12.78 -27.79 -6.15
N GLU A 168 -13.60 -27.50 -5.15
CA GLU A 168 -13.49 -26.28 -4.38
C GLU A 168 -12.13 -26.32 -3.68
N SER A 169 -11.15 -25.61 -4.28
CA SER A 169 -9.84 -25.43 -3.68
C SER A 169 -9.94 -24.38 -2.58
N SER A 170 -10.54 -24.75 -1.46
CA SER A 170 -10.17 -24.19 -0.16
C SER A 170 -8.71 -24.57 0.07
N GLY A 171 -7.80 -23.74 -0.46
CA GLY A 171 -6.39 -23.80 -0.07
C GLY A 171 -6.25 -23.57 1.44
N PRO A 172 -5.09 -23.89 2.03
CA PRO A 172 -4.78 -23.35 3.35
C PRO A 172 -4.96 -21.83 3.29
N ALA A 173 -5.55 -21.24 4.32
CA ALA A 173 -5.65 -19.79 4.41
C ALA A 173 -4.22 -19.22 4.31
N GLU A 174 -3.95 -18.38 3.30
CA GLU A 174 -2.62 -17.83 3.09
C GLU A 174 -2.21 -17.01 4.33
N ASP A 175 -1.04 -17.32 4.89
CA ASP A 175 -0.68 -16.98 6.27
C ASP A 175 -0.20 -15.53 6.41
N VAL A 176 -1.14 -14.60 6.17
CA VAL A 176 -0.90 -13.15 6.23
C VAL A 176 -0.62 -12.75 7.68
N SER A 177 0.65 -12.44 7.92
CA SER A 177 1.22 -12.19 9.25
C SER A 177 1.62 -10.72 9.44
N GLY A 178 0.88 -9.81 8.80
CA GLY A 178 0.93 -8.38 9.08
C GLY A 178 0.23 -7.46 8.08
N VAL A 179 0.16 -6.18 8.46
CA VAL A 179 -0.43 -5.08 7.70
C VAL A 179 0.59 -3.94 7.57
N VAL A 180 0.77 -3.44 6.35
CA VAL A 180 1.40 -2.14 6.07
C VAL A 180 0.32 -1.06 6.12
N ILE A 181 0.58 0.01 6.87
CA ILE A 181 -0.30 1.16 7.04
C ILE A 181 0.40 2.39 6.47
N TRP A 182 -0.18 2.99 5.42
CA TRP A 182 0.28 4.27 4.86
C TRP A 182 -0.62 5.42 5.32
N LEU A 183 -0.07 6.32 6.13
CA LEU A 183 -0.77 7.55 6.54
C LEU A 183 -0.28 8.73 5.71
N CYS A 184 -1.14 9.28 4.86
CA CYS A 184 -0.78 10.40 3.98
C CYS A 184 -1.17 11.73 4.64
N LEU A 185 -0.23 12.67 4.71
CA LEU A 185 -0.40 13.93 5.44
C LEU A 185 0.02 15.16 4.59
N ARG A 186 -0.61 16.30 4.87
CA ARG A 186 -0.23 17.63 4.33
C ARG A 186 -0.03 18.63 5.46
N LEU A 187 1.21 18.72 5.94
CA LEU A 187 1.60 19.41 7.17
C LEU A 187 2.04 20.86 6.93
N GLY A 188 1.27 21.56 6.09
CA GLY A 188 1.49 22.96 5.70
C GLY A 188 1.05 23.27 4.26
N VAL A 189 0.88 24.56 3.97
CA VAL A 189 0.45 25.05 2.65
C VAL A 189 1.63 24.98 1.67
N ASP A 190 2.57 25.92 1.73
CA ASP A 190 3.74 25.95 0.83
C ASP A 190 4.96 25.23 1.44
N SER A 191 5.22 25.50 2.71
CA SER A 191 6.31 24.91 3.52
C SER A 191 5.76 24.02 4.64
N PHE A 192 6.60 23.14 5.17
CA PHE A 192 6.31 22.37 6.39
C PHE A 192 6.25 23.30 7.61
N ASN A 193 5.16 23.23 8.39
CA ASN A 193 5.03 23.99 9.63
C ASN A 193 5.88 23.32 10.74
N VAL A 194 7.13 23.76 10.86
CA VAL A 194 8.12 23.28 11.83
C VAL A 194 7.60 23.41 13.27
N ASP A 195 7.09 24.59 13.63
CA ASP A 195 6.70 24.93 15.01
C ASP A 195 5.60 24.02 15.56
N LYS A 196 4.61 23.64 14.73
CA LYS A 196 3.56 22.69 15.13
C LYS A 196 3.99 21.23 14.92
N TYR A 197 4.58 20.88 13.78
CA TYR A 197 4.66 19.47 13.36
C TYR A 197 6.05 18.83 13.47
N GLN A 198 7.14 19.56 13.74
CA GLN A 198 8.46 18.92 13.92
C GLN A 198 8.42 17.92 15.08
N SER A 199 7.97 18.34 16.26
CA SER A 199 8.01 17.50 17.47
C SER A 199 7.29 16.15 17.29
N PRO A 200 6.02 16.09 16.85
CA PRO A 200 5.33 14.81 16.69
C PRO A 200 5.87 13.94 15.53
N ILE A 201 6.27 14.54 14.40
CA ILE A 201 6.87 13.79 13.29
C ILE A 201 8.27 13.27 13.67
N GLN A 202 9.04 14.00 14.49
CA GLN A 202 10.30 13.51 15.05
C GLN A 202 10.05 12.35 16.04
N ALA A 203 9.00 12.42 16.86
CA ALA A 203 8.65 11.37 17.81
C ALA A 203 8.25 10.04 17.12
N CYS A 204 7.69 10.10 15.89
CA CYS A 204 7.38 8.90 15.10
C CYS A 204 8.60 8.01 14.84
N PHE A 205 9.81 8.57 14.71
CA PHE A 205 11.05 7.80 14.54
C PHE A 205 11.42 6.93 15.76
N SER A 206 10.73 7.10 16.91
CA SER A 206 10.86 6.27 18.10
C SER A 206 9.75 5.20 18.24
N ILE A 207 8.80 5.13 17.31
CA ILE A 207 7.71 4.14 17.31
C ILE A 207 8.20 2.85 16.63
N PRO A 208 8.20 1.67 17.29
CA PRO A 208 8.76 0.43 16.74
C PRO A 208 8.20 -0.02 15.37
N GLN A 209 6.92 0.30 15.13
CA GLN A 209 6.17 0.00 13.93
C GLN A 209 6.53 0.93 12.76
N PHE A 210 7.03 2.14 13.04
CA PHE A 210 7.30 3.17 12.02
C PHE A 210 8.56 2.85 11.21
N GLN A 211 8.40 2.81 9.90
CA GLN A 211 9.44 2.42 8.94
C GLN A 211 10.07 3.61 8.20
N GLY A 212 9.65 4.84 8.52
CA GLY A 212 10.09 6.06 7.85
C GLY A 212 8.95 6.73 7.07
N LEU A 213 9.28 7.84 6.40
CA LEU A 213 8.31 8.58 5.58
C LEU A 213 8.85 8.87 4.17
N ALA A 214 7.98 8.69 3.18
CA ALA A 214 8.18 9.13 1.81
C ALA A 214 7.77 10.61 1.71
N GLY A 215 8.65 11.49 1.24
CA GLY A 215 8.38 12.92 1.18
C GLY A 215 9.13 13.64 0.06
N GLY A 216 8.77 14.90 -0.16
CA GLY A 216 9.34 15.74 -1.21
C GLY A 216 8.32 16.18 -2.26
N GLY A 217 8.79 16.84 -3.32
CA GLY A 217 7.93 17.46 -4.33
C GLY A 217 8.67 17.81 -5.63
N PRO A 218 7.95 18.22 -6.68
CA PRO A 218 8.51 18.37 -8.02
C PRO A 218 9.62 19.43 -8.13
N ALA A 219 9.64 20.40 -7.21
CA ALA A 219 10.70 21.42 -7.13
C ALA A 219 11.91 20.98 -6.27
N ASN A 220 11.69 20.14 -5.25
CA ASN A 220 12.70 19.84 -4.21
C ASN A 220 13.22 18.39 -4.27
N SER A 221 12.83 17.64 -5.32
CA SER A 221 13.02 16.19 -5.45
C SER A 221 12.30 15.36 -4.37
N ALA A 222 12.37 14.03 -4.47
CA ALA A 222 11.77 13.07 -3.55
C ALA A 222 12.82 12.29 -2.77
N TYR A 223 12.58 12.06 -1.48
CA TYR A 223 13.49 11.34 -0.58
C TYR A 223 12.72 10.40 0.36
N PHE A 224 13.39 9.32 0.79
CA PHE A 224 12.88 8.41 1.82
C PHE A 224 13.62 8.68 3.13
N PHE A 225 12.92 9.22 4.13
CA PHE A 225 13.51 9.63 5.41
C PHE A 225 13.42 8.49 6.42
N VAL A 226 14.57 8.13 7.00
CA VAL A 226 14.77 6.89 7.80
C VAL A 226 15.24 7.15 9.23
N ALA A 227 15.70 8.36 9.55
CA ALA A 227 16.00 8.81 10.91
C ALA A 227 15.82 10.33 11.03
N ALA A 228 15.78 10.86 12.25
CA ALA A 228 15.72 12.30 12.52
C ALA A 228 16.36 12.69 13.85
N ASN A 229 16.80 13.94 13.96
CA ASN A 229 17.15 14.58 15.24
C ASN A 229 16.53 15.99 15.30
N ARG A 230 16.91 16.80 16.30
CA ARG A 230 16.34 18.15 16.52
C ARG A 230 16.63 19.16 15.40
N GLU A 231 17.65 18.92 14.58
CA GLU A 231 18.10 19.86 13.54
C GLU A 231 17.77 19.35 12.13
N ASN A 232 17.94 18.04 11.91
CA ASN A 232 17.92 17.43 10.60
C ASN A 232 17.14 16.11 10.56
N LEU A 233 16.51 15.88 9.41
CA LEU A 233 16.03 14.58 8.93
C LEU A 233 17.14 13.90 8.13
N TYR A 234 17.20 12.56 8.17
CA TYR A 234 18.19 11.75 7.44
C TYR A 234 17.51 10.84 6.43
N PHE A 235 18.04 10.78 5.21
CA PHE A 235 17.35 10.18 4.06
C PHE A 235 18.23 9.38 3.09
N LEU A 236 17.58 8.46 2.39
CA LEU A 236 18.09 7.79 1.19
C LEU A 236 17.66 8.56 -0.06
N ASP A 237 18.61 8.77 -0.96
CA ASP A 237 18.48 9.63 -2.14
C ASP A 237 18.46 8.80 -3.44
N PRO A 238 17.35 8.78 -4.21
CA PRO A 238 17.27 8.04 -5.46
C PRO A 238 17.97 8.72 -6.65
N HIS A 239 18.56 9.92 -6.49
CA HIS A 239 19.17 10.70 -7.58
C HIS A 239 20.63 10.31 -7.89
N SER A 240 20.96 9.03 -7.71
CA SER A 240 22.23 8.43 -8.13
C SER A 240 22.50 8.66 -9.62
N LYS A 241 23.77 8.88 -9.97
CA LYS A 241 24.21 8.99 -11.38
C LYS A 241 23.81 7.72 -12.14
N CYS A 242 23.27 7.91 -13.34
CA CYS A 242 22.61 6.90 -14.20
C CYS A 242 23.05 5.44 -13.96
N GLN A 243 22.34 4.75 -13.06
CA GLN A 243 22.49 3.31 -12.86
C GLN A 243 21.86 2.56 -14.04
N ALA A 244 22.33 1.34 -14.31
CA ALA A 244 21.65 0.43 -15.22
C ALA A 244 20.24 0.09 -14.68
N ALA A 245 19.30 -0.25 -15.55
CA ALA A 245 18.02 -0.78 -15.11
C ALA A 245 18.23 -2.10 -14.37
N PHE A 246 17.57 -2.29 -13.23
CA PHE A 246 17.72 -3.50 -12.41
C PHE A 246 16.92 -4.66 -13.01
N THR A 247 17.36 -5.18 -14.15
CA THR A 247 16.65 -6.21 -14.91
C THR A 247 17.05 -7.64 -14.57
N GLU A 248 18.21 -7.84 -13.94
CA GLU A 248 18.76 -9.15 -13.56
C GLU A 248 19.43 -9.05 -12.18
N ILE A 249 19.32 -10.12 -11.39
CA ILE A 249 20.16 -10.32 -10.19
C ILE A 249 21.45 -11.02 -10.66
N PRO A 250 22.66 -10.50 -10.33
CA PRO A 250 23.91 -11.11 -10.79
C PRO A 250 24.05 -12.57 -10.37
N SER A 251 24.74 -13.37 -11.20
CA SER A 251 24.96 -14.79 -10.88
C SER A 251 25.68 -14.94 -9.52
N PRO A 252 25.22 -15.85 -8.64
CA PRO A 252 25.91 -16.20 -7.41
C PRO A 252 27.36 -16.67 -7.61
N THR A 253 27.71 -17.08 -8.84
CA THR A 253 29.08 -17.48 -9.23
C THR A 253 30.00 -16.29 -9.52
N ALA A 254 29.53 -15.04 -9.41
CA ALA A 254 30.30 -13.83 -9.71
C ALA A 254 30.32 -12.85 -8.51
N PRO A 255 31.10 -13.11 -7.44
CA PRO A 255 31.06 -12.33 -6.20
C PRO A 255 31.35 -10.83 -6.38
N GLU A 256 32.21 -10.46 -7.33
CA GLU A 256 32.52 -9.05 -7.62
C GLU A 256 31.33 -8.29 -8.22
N GLN A 257 30.59 -8.92 -9.14
CA GLN A 257 29.36 -8.35 -9.69
C GLN A 257 28.28 -8.23 -8.61
N LEU A 258 28.18 -9.23 -7.74
CA LEU A 258 27.20 -9.29 -6.67
C LEU A 258 27.49 -8.25 -5.57
N ALA A 259 28.76 -8.00 -5.26
CA ALA A 259 29.19 -6.91 -4.36
C ALA A 259 29.02 -5.52 -5.01
N ALA A 260 29.35 -5.36 -6.29
CA ALA A 260 29.13 -4.12 -7.03
C ALA A 260 27.63 -3.78 -7.19
N PHE A 261 26.77 -4.81 -7.24
CA PHE A 261 25.31 -4.66 -7.19
C PHE A 261 24.83 -4.32 -5.78
N ALA A 262 25.37 -4.96 -4.73
CA ALA A 262 25.03 -4.66 -3.34
C ALA A 262 25.23 -3.16 -3.02
N CYS A 263 26.33 -2.57 -3.47
CA CYS A 263 26.60 -1.13 -3.34
C CYS A 263 25.65 -0.21 -4.14
N GLN A 264 24.83 -0.75 -5.05
CA GLN A 264 23.79 0.01 -5.77
C GLN A 264 22.44 0.00 -5.05
N VAL A 265 22.07 -1.12 -4.40
CA VAL A 265 20.82 -1.27 -3.62
C VAL A 265 20.96 -0.88 -2.15
N HIS A 266 22.19 -0.84 -1.61
CA HIS A 266 22.49 -0.40 -0.25
C HIS A 266 23.44 0.82 -0.30
N PRO A 267 22.92 2.06 -0.34
CA PRO A 267 23.73 3.27 -0.28
C PRO A 267 24.64 3.28 0.95
N SER A 268 25.86 3.83 0.82
CA SER A 268 26.88 3.80 1.88
C SER A 268 26.66 4.82 2.98
N GLU A 269 26.04 5.97 2.69
CA GLU A 269 25.86 7.08 3.62
C GLU A 269 24.48 7.74 3.44
N PRO A 270 23.68 7.93 4.52
CA PRO A 270 22.45 8.71 4.45
C PRO A 270 22.76 10.21 4.38
N ARG A 271 21.96 10.96 3.61
CA ARG A 271 22.07 12.42 3.50
C ARG A 271 21.19 13.10 4.54
N GLN A 272 21.39 14.40 4.77
CA GLN A 272 20.62 15.17 5.77
C GLN A 272 19.88 16.37 5.16
N LEU A 273 18.70 16.68 5.71
CA LEU A 273 17.83 17.79 5.31
C LEU A 273 17.35 18.54 6.56
N ALA A 274 17.47 19.87 6.60
CA ALA A 274 16.90 20.67 7.68
C ALA A 274 15.37 20.61 7.66
N TRP A 275 14.72 20.58 8.83
CA TRP A 275 13.26 20.48 8.95
C TRP A 275 12.47 21.54 8.17
N SER A 276 12.99 22.77 8.10
CA SER A 276 12.41 23.87 7.32
C SER A 276 12.40 23.65 5.80
N SER A 277 13.18 22.68 5.31
CA SER A 277 13.27 22.32 3.89
C SER A 277 12.45 21.07 3.51
N LEU A 278 11.81 20.42 4.49
CA LEU A 278 10.89 19.30 4.24
C LEU A 278 9.66 19.80 3.45
N ASN A 279 9.24 19.04 2.44
CA ASN A 279 7.98 19.32 1.77
C ASN A 279 6.80 18.97 2.69
N PRO A 280 5.76 19.82 2.81
CA PRO A 280 4.63 19.51 3.68
C PRO A 280 3.83 18.26 3.28
N SER A 281 3.95 17.76 2.04
CA SER A 281 3.33 16.51 1.62
C SER A 281 4.22 15.30 1.90
N MET A 282 3.66 14.30 2.59
CA MET A 282 4.36 13.06 2.95
C MET A 282 3.41 11.87 3.09
N ALA A 283 3.96 10.67 3.02
CA ALA A 283 3.30 9.41 3.40
C ALA A 283 4.18 8.68 4.42
N LEU A 284 3.65 8.50 5.63
CA LEU A 284 4.28 7.78 6.73
C LEU A 284 3.97 6.29 6.58
N GLY A 285 4.99 5.43 6.64
CA GLY A 285 4.83 3.98 6.58
C GLY A 285 4.95 3.34 7.97
N PHE A 286 3.98 2.53 8.35
CA PHE A 286 4.02 1.69 9.56
C PHE A 286 3.78 0.22 9.19
N VAL A 287 4.31 -0.71 9.99
CA VAL A 287 4.06 -2.15 9.88
C VAL A 287 3.63 -2.70 11.23
N CYS A 288 2.52 -3.45 11.25
CA CYS A 288 2.04 -4.18 12.42
C CYS A 288 1.89 -5.65 12.02
N GLN A 289 2.63 -6.56 12.67
CA GLN A 289 2.53 -8.01 12.47
C GLN A 289 1.31 -8.62 13.18
N THR A 290 0.84 -7.99 14.25
CA THR A 290 -0.33 -8.44 15.04
C THR A 290 -1.27 -7.28 15.35
N VAL A 291 -2.50 -7.61 15.78
CA VAL A 291 -3.47 -6.63 16.28
C VAL A 291 -2.91 -5.90 17.51
N ASP A 292 -2.24 -6.60 18.42
CA ASP A 292 -1.56 -6.03 19.60
C ASP A 292 -0.53 -4.94 19.19
N GLN A 293 0.24 -5.18 18.13
CA GLN A 293 1.18 -4.18 17.59
C GLN A 293 0.45 -2.98 16.95
N TYR A 294 -0.78 -3.16 16.46
CA TYR A 294 -1.61 -2.05 15.98
C TYR A 294 -2.23 -1.26 17.14
N GLU A 295 -2.69 -1.92 18.20
CA GLU A 295 -3.20 -1.24 19.41
C GLU A 295 -2.10 -0.42 20.10
N ASP A 296 -0.89 -0.98 20.23
CA ASP A 296 0.31 -0.27 20.71
C ASP A 296 0.68 0.92 19.81
N LEU A 297 0.57 0.78 18.47
CA LEU A 297 0.74 1.90 17.54
C LEU A 297 -0.30 2.99 17.77
N CYS A 298 -1.58 2.64 17.91
CA CYS A 298 -2.65 3.60 18.19
C CYS A 298 -2.43 4.35 19.51
N ALA A 299 -1.99 3.65 20.55
CA ALA A 299 -1.66 4.26 21.84
C ALA A 299 -0.48 5.23 21.72
N ARG A 300 0.58 4.84 21.00
CA ARG A 300 1.76 5.70 20.76
C ARG A 300 1.43 6.94 19.95
N LEU A 301 0.69 6.82 18.85
CA LEU A 301 0.31 7.96 18.01
C LEU A 301 -0.53 8.98 18.79
N LYS A 302 -1.54 8.52 19.56
CA LYS A 302 -2.36 9.39 20.42
C LYS A 302 -1.57 10.03 21.56
N ALA A 303 -0.53 9.35 22.07
CA ALA A 303 0.37 9.89 23.08
C ALA A 303 1.43 10.87 22.50
N VAL A 304 1.64 10.86 21.19
CA VAL A 304 2.53 11.80 20.48
C VAL A 304 1.79 13.09 20.15
N ASP A 305 0.65 13.00 19.44
CA ASP A 305 -0.23 14.13 19.11
C ASP A 305 -1.59 13.57 18.65
N ALA A 306 -2.62 13.69 19.50
CA ALA A 306 -3.96 13.18 19.21
C ALA A 306 -4.76 14.02 18.20
N ASP A 307 -4.37 15.29 17.98
CA ASP A 307 -5.02 16.19 17.00
C ASP A 307 -4.40 16.02 15.60
N LEU A 308 -3.14 15.57 15.52
CA LEU A 308 -2.46 15.21 14.28
C LEU A 308 -2.76 13.77 13.83
N PHE A 309 -2.89 12.84 14.77
CA PHE A 309 -3.10 11.41 14.49
C PHE A 309 -4.51 10.96 14.88
N GLU A 310 -5.49 11.39 14.08
CA GLU A 310 -6.88 10.98 14.27
C GLU A 310 -7.06 9.49 13.94
N ILE A 311 -7.67 8.74 14.87
CA ILE A 311 -7.94 7.30 14.72
C ILE A 311 -9.37 7.03 15.18
N LEU A 312 -10.23 6.74 14.21
CA LEU A 312 -11.67 6.48 14.37
C LEU A 312 -12.00 4.99 14.25
N PRO A 313 -13.12 4.51 14.83
CA PRO A 313 -13.54 3.10 14.70
C PRO A 313 -13.86 2.73 13.24
N THR A 314 -14.59 3.61 12.56
CA THR A 314 -15.08 3.46 11.18
C THR A 314 -15.07 4.81 10.46
N ARG A 315 -15.13 4.78 9.13
CA ARG A 315 -15.38 5.98 8.31
C ARG A 315 -16.79 6.53 8.58
N PRO A 316 -16.99 7.87 8.74
CA PRO A 316 -18.32 8.45 8.87
C PRO A 316 -19.21 8.22 7.65
N GLU A 317 -20.50 7.93 7.88
CA GLU A 317 -21.50 7.87 6.82
C GLU A 317 -22.10 9.28 6.59
N TYR A 318 -21.62 9.95 5.55
CA TYR A 318 -22.16 11.24 5.13
C TYR A 318 -23.49 11.05 4.39
N ASN A 319 -24.59 11.09 5.14
CA ASN A 319 -25.93 11.20 4.57
C ASN A 319 -26.14 12.60 3.97
N TYR A 320 -25.72 12.77 2.72
CA TYR A 320 -26.14 13.90 1.90
C TYR A 320 -27.64 13.79 1.67
N GLU A 321 -28.42 14.72 2.26
CA GLU A 321 -29.86 14.81 1.94
C GLU A 321 -30.03 15.05 0.43
N GLY A 322 -31.03 14.38 -0.15
CA GLY A 322 -31.02 14.03 -1.57
C GLY A 322 -31.15 15.21 -2.54
N GLY A 323 -30.01 15.62 -3.10
CA GLY A 323 -29.93 16.55 -4.22
C GLY A 323 -29.87 18.03 -3.81
N LEU A 324 -29.21 18.84 -4.64
CA LEU A 324 -29.49 20.27 -4.68
C LEU A 324 -30.98 20.42 -5.00
N LYS A 325 -31.73 21.09 -4.13
CA LYS A 325 -33.00 21.69 -4.54
C LYS A 325 -32.65 22.84 -5.48
N THR A 326 -32.69 22.54 -6.78
CA THR A 326 -32.72 23.56 -7.82
C THR A 326 -34.13 24.15 -7.87
N ASP A 327 -34.51 24.83 -6.79
CA ASP A 327 -35.44 25.94 -6.91
C ASP A 327 -34.69 26.98 -7.77
N GLU A 328 -35.08 27.15 -9.04
CA GLU A 328 -34.36 27.99 -10.02
C GLU A 328 -34.45 29.51 -9.71
N GLU A 329 -34.88 29.85 -8.49
CA GLU A 329 -35.11 31.19 -7.95
C GLU A 329 -34.46 31.38 -6.56
N ASP A 330 -33.30 30.76 -6.29
CA ASP A 330 -32.39 31.23 -5.23
C ASP A 330 -31.47 32.33 -5.79
N PRO A 331 -31.74 33.62 -5.56
CA PRO A 331 -30.94 34.73 -6.09
C PRO A 331 -29.58 34.89 -5.39
N ASP A 332 -29.38 34.24 -4.24
CA ASP A 332 -28.15 34.28 -3.46
C ASP A 332 -27.25 33.05 -3.73
N LEU A 333 -27.65 32.16 -4.66
CA LEU A 333 -26.86 31.00 -5.10
C LEU A 333 -25.60 31.40 -5.88
N VAL A 334 -24.52 31.68 -5.15
CA VAL A 334 -23.20 31.94 -5.74
C VAL A 334 -22.57 30.64 -6.25
N LEU A 335 -22.79 30.36 -7.54
CA LEU A 335 -21.99 29.40 -8.30
C LEU A 335 -20.58 29.98 -8.56
N LEU A 336 -19.54 29.17 -8.33
CA LEU A 336 -18.12 29.48 -8.53
C LEU A 336 -17.57 28.80 -9.79
#